data_AF-A0A1U8Q3X8-F1
#
_entry.id   AF-A0A1U8Q3X8-F1
#
_cell.length_a   1.000
_cell.length_b   1.000
_cell.length_c   1.000
_cell.angle_alpha   90.00
_cell.angle_beta   90.00
_cell.angle_gamma   90.00
#
_symmetry.space_group_name_H-M   'P 1'
#
loop_
_entity.id
_entity.type
_entity.pdbx_description
1 polymer ?
#
loop_
_entity_poly.entity_id
_entity_poly.type
_entity_poly.pdbx_seq_one_letter_code
_entity_poly.pdbx_strand_id
1 'polypeptide(L)'
;MEERAGGKNTGFIPDMPVLMYQMVFEFLTHKDGRLLTALACEYLDWAQLGHTLKVYLPECNMQKDFWKAELKDFCSKNGYDFNRNRESGPLLLDVLEGYLKYEV
;
A
#
# COMPACT_ATOMS: atom_id res chain seq x y z
N MET A 1 55.24 18.80 2.58
CA MET A 1 54.56 19.46 3.72
C MET A 1 53.63 20.52 3.15
N GLU A 2 52.63 20.19 2.31
CA GLU A 2 51.42 19.38 2.58
C GLU A 2 50.63 19.97 3.76
N GLU A 3 49.34 20.33 3.68
CA GLU A 3 48.27 19.99 2.72
C GLU A 3 47.30 21.16 2.52
N ARG A 4 46.71 21.25 1.32
CA ARG A 4 45.57 22.12 1.02
C ARG A 4 44.29 21.47 1.55
N ALA A 5 43.53 22.20 2.36
CA ALA A 5 42.24 21.78 2.87
C ALA A 5 41.25 21.51 1.71
N GLY A 6 41.03 20.24 1.42
CA GLY A 6 39.94 19.77 0.57
C GLY A 6 38.60 20.00 1.26
N GLY A 7 37.88 21.02 0.83
CA GLY A 7 36.46 21.20 1.16
C GLY A 7 35.68 20.01 0.62
N LYS A 8 35.28 19.12 1.52
CA LYS A 8 34.47 17.94 1.21
C LYS A 8 33.08 18.42 0.82
N ASN A 9 32.77 18.36 -0.47
CA ASN A 9 31.40 18.36 -0.96
C ASN A 9 30.76 17.05 -0.48
N THR A 10 30.29 17.01 0.76
CA THR A 10 29.38 15.95 1.21
C THR A 10 28.02 16.24 0.61
N GLY A 11 27.88 15.93 -0.67
CA GLY A 11 26.57 15.58 -1.21
C GLY A 11 26.07 14.44 -0.33
N PHE A 12 25.19 14.77 0.60
CA PHE A 12 24.49 13.80 1.43
C PHE A 12 23.61 13.03 0.44
N ILE A 13 24.15 11.95 -0.12
CA ILE A 13 23.35 10.95 -0.81
C ILE A 13 22.72 10.17 0.35
N PRO A 14 21.42 10.39 0.67
CA PRO A 14 20.77 9.55 1.67
C PRO A 14 20.91 8.10 1.20
N ASP A 15 21.30 7.23 2.13
CA ASP A 15 21.47 5.80 1.92
C ASP A 15 20.27 5.28 1.11
N MET A 16 20.53 4.58 -0.02
CA MET A 16 19.48 4.06 -0.92
C MET A 16 18.32 3.32 -0.23
N PRO A 17 18.52 2.59 0.89
CA PRO A 17 17.43 2.03 1.68
C PRO A 17 16.48 3.09 2.22
N VAL A 18 17.00 4.22 2.72
CA VAL A 18 16.21 5.31 3.32
C VAL A 18 15.32 5.98 2.27
N LEU A 19 15.84 6.20 1.06
CA LEU A 19 15.04 6.73 -0.05
C LEU A 19 13.93 5.78 -0.49
N MET A 20 14.22 4.47 -0.52
CA MET A 20 13.21 3.46 -0.85
C MET A 20 12.10 3.43 0.20
N TYR A 21 12.43 3.44 1.49
CA TYR A 21 11.45 3.52 2.57
C TYR A 21 10.65 4.83 2.52
N GLN A 22 11.30 5.96 2.22
CA GLN A 22 10.64 7.25 2.12
C GLN A 22 9.65 7.29 0.94
N MET A 23 10.03 6.78 -0.23
CA MET A 23 9.17 6.70 -1.40
C MET A 23 7.98 5.77 -1.17
N VAL A 24 8.20 4.61 -0.53
CA VAL A 24 7.13 3.69 -0.14
C VAL A 24 6.20 4.36 0.87
N PHE A 25 6.74 5.08 1.86
CA PHE A 25 5.93 5.81 2.83
C PHE A 25 5.09 6.91 2.16
N GLU A 26 5.68 7.73 1.30
CA GLU A 26 4.95 8.75 0.54
C GLU A 26 3.85 8.15 -0.32
N PHE A 27 4.13 7.04 -1.00
CA PHE A 27 3.13 6.30 -1.76
C PHE A 27 1.99 5.81 -0.86
N LEU A 28 2.29 5.21 0.29
CA LEU A 28 1.30 4.74 1.26
C LEU A 28 0.50 5.88 1.92
N THR A 29 1.02 7.12 1.93
CA THR A 29 0.25 8.30 2.37
C THR A 29 -0.68 8.87 1.30
N HIS A 30 -0.45 8.54 0.02
CA HIS A 30 -1.33 8.95 -1.07
C HIS A 30 -2.69 8.27 -0.98
N LYS A 31 -3.75 8.88 -1.54
CA LYS A 31 -5.11 8.30 -1.51
C LYS A 31 -5.17 6.95 -2.23
N ASP A 32 -4.52 6.87 -3.39
CA ASP A 32 -4.49 5.64 -4.19
C ASP A 32 -3.64 4.55 -3.53
N GLY A 33 -2.54 4.92 -2.87
CA GLY A 33 -1.72 3.98 -2.11
C GLY A 33 -2.45 3.42 -0.90
N ARG A 34 -3.20 4.25 -0.15
CA ARG A 34 -4.06 3.80 0.95
C ARG A 34 -5.14 2.83 0.48
N LEU A 35 -5.78 3.14 -0.64
CA LEU A 35 -6.78 2.26 -1.24
C LEU A 35 -6.14 0.93 -1.67
N LEU A 36 -4.97 0.96 -2.31
CA LEU A 36 -4.25 -0.26 -2.71
C LEU A 36 -3.89 -1.12 -1.50
N THR A 37 -3.37 -0.51 -0.43
CA THR A 37 -3.09 -1.21 0.84
C THR A 37 -4.37 -1.79 1.43
N ALA A 38 -5.49 -1.08 1.33
CA ALA A 38 -6.77 -1.56 1.84
C ALA A 38 -7.27 -2.80 1.06
N LEU A 39 -7.16 -2.76 -0.28
CA LEU A 39 -7.47 -3.90 -1.14
C LEU A 39 -6.54 -5.10 -0.87
N ALA A 40 -5.24 -4.84 -0.66
CA ALA A 40 -4.28 -5.87 -0.28
C ALA A 40 -4.61 -6.49 1.09
N CYS A 41 -5.03 -5.68 2.06
CA CYS A 41 -5.46 -6.18 3.37
C CYS A 41 -6.70 -7.07 3.29
N GLU A 42 -7.67 -6.71 2.44
CA GLU A 42 -8.87 -7.52 2.20
C GLU A 42 -8.52 -8.85 1.52
N TYR A 43 -7.66 -8.82 0.50
CA TYR A 43 -7.15 -10.04 -0.12
C TYR A 43 -6.49 -10.98 0.90
N LEU A 44 -5.63 -10.43 1.77
CA LEU A 44 -4.96 -11.21 2.82
C LEU A 44 -5.97 -11.79 3.83
N ASP A 45 -7.02 -11.04 4.19
CA ASP A 45 -8.08 -11.53 5.09
C ASP A 45 -8.94 -12.62 4.44
N TRP A 46 -9.26 -12.46 3.15
CA TRP A 46 -9.97 -13.44 2.33
C TRP A 46 -9.17 -14.74 2.21
N ALA A 47 -7.88 -14.65 1.86
CA ALA A 47 -6.95 -15.78 1.75
C ALA A 47 -6.55 -16.40 3.10
N GLN A 48 -7.11 -15.92 4.22
CA GLN A 48 -6.81 -16.37 5.59
C GLN A 48 -5.33 -16.17 5.99
N LEU A 49 -4.63 -15.23 5.37
CA LEU A 49 -3.23 -14.87 5.62
C LEU A 49 -3.09 -13.86 6.77
N GLY A 50 -3.75 -14.13 7.89
CA GLY A 50 -3.75 -13.25 9.05
C GLY A 50 -2.38 -13.05 9.70
N HIS A 51 -1.46 -14.01 9.54
CA HIS A 51 -0.07 -13.87 10.02
C HIS A 51 0.71 -12.83 9.21
N THR A 52 0.56 -12.85 7.89
CA THR A 52 1.17 -11.87 6.99
C THR A 52 0.58 -10.48 7.25
N LEU A 53 -0.73 -10.38 7.47
CA LEU A 53 -1.39 -9.11 7.76
C LEU A 53 -0.87 -8.44 9.05
N LYS A 54 -0.54 -9.24 10.08
CA LYS A 54 0.04 -8.74 11.34
C LYS A 54 1.43 -8.12 11.18
N VAL A 55 2.17 -8.50 10.14
CA VAL A 55 3.49 -7.95 9.82
C VAL A 55 3.36 -6.81 8.80
N TYR A 56 2.50 -6.98 7.80
CA TYR A 56 2.27 -6.01 6.74
C TYR A 56 1.70 -4.67 7.23
N LEU A 57 0.71 -4.71 8.14
CA LEU A 57 0.11 -3.50 8.70
C LEU A 57 1.11 -2.60 9.45
N PRO A 58 1.92 -3.11 10.40
CA PRO A 58 2.93 -2.28 11.06
C PRO A 58 4.05 -1.85 10.12
N GLU A 59 4.42 -2.67 9.12
CA GLU A 59 5.39 -2.24 8.09
C GLU A 59 4.86 -1.08 7.23
N CYS A 60 3.55 -1.05 6.96
CA CYS A 60 2.90 0.06 6.27
C CYS A 60 2.52 1.23 7.19
N ASN A 61 2.84 1.15 8.48
CA ASN A 61 2.45 2.12 9.51
C ASN A 61 0.93 2.39 9.54
N MET A 62 0.12 1.37 9.29
CA MET A 62 -1.34 1.47 9.19
C MET A 62 -2.05 0.88 10.41
N GLN A 63 -3.16 1.49 10.81
CA GLN A 63 -3.95 0.99 11.93
C GLN A 63 -4.66 -0.32 11.59
N LYS A 64 -4.79 -1.19 12.60
CA LYS A 64 -5.62 -2.38 12.49
C LYS A 64 -7.05 -1.95 12.15
N ASP A 65 -7.65 -2.62 11.16
CA ASP A 65 -9.01 -2.35 10.66
C ASP A 65 -9.19 -1.05 9.83
N PHE A 66 -8.14 -0.28 9.53
CA PHE A 66 -8.27 0.92 8.68
C PHE A 66 -8.87 0.60 7.30
N TRP A 67 -8.47 -0.56 6.74
CA TRP A 67 -8.86 -1.02 5.42
C TRP A 67 -10.37 -1.25 5.29
N LYS A 68 -11.07 -1.59 6.37
CA LYS A 68 -12.52 -1.78 6.36
C LYS A 68 -13.26 -0.47 6.15
N ALA A 69 -12.78 0.63 6.76
CA ALA A 69 -13.37 1.94 6.58
C ALA A 69 -13.11 2.47 5.17
N GLU A 70 -11.88 2.33 4.68
CA GLU A 70 -11.47 2.79 3.35
C GLU A 70 -12.20 2.02 2.25
N LEU A 71 -12.28 0.68 2.35
CA LEU A 71 -13.02 -0.12 1.38
C LEU A 71 -14.52 0.13 1.45
N LYS A 72 -15.10 0.38 2.62
CA LYS A 72 -16.52 0.73 2.72
C LYS A 72 -16.83 2.03 1.99
N ASP A 73 -15.99 3.06 2.11
CA ASP A 73 -16.13 4.31 1.39
C ASP A 73 -15.92 4.11 -0.13
N PHE A 74 -14.91 3.35 -0.53
CA PHE A 74 -14.66 3.00 -1.92
C PHE A 74 -15.80 2.22 -2.57
N CYS A 75 -16.29 1.17 -1.90
CA CYS A 75 -17.41 0.36 -2.37
C CYS A 75 -18.68 1.19 -2.52
N SER A 76 -18.95 2.06 -1.55
CA SER A 76 -20.12 2.96 -1.57
C SER A 76 -20.08 3.95 -2.75
N LYS A 77 -18.88 4.39 -3.15
CA LYS A 77 -18.69 5.32 -4.29
C LYS A 77 -18.74 4.63 -5.64
N ASN A 78 -18.28 3.38 -5.73
CA ASN A 78 -18.14 2.66 -6.99
C ASN A 78 -19.24 1.60 -7.23
N GLY A 79 -20.15 1.41 -6.27
CA GLY A 79 -21.24 0.44 -6.37
C GLY A 79 -20.80 -1.02 -6.19
N TYR A 80 -19.64 -1.28 -5.59
CA TYR A 80 -19.21 -2.63 -5.26
C TYR A 80 -19.88 -3.13 -3.99
N ASP A 81 -20.19 -4.42 -3.93
CA ASP A 81 -20.68 -5.06 -2.70
C ASP A 81 -19.49 -5.42 -1.81
N PHE A 82 -19.40 -4.81 -0.62
CA PHE A 82 -18.35 -5.11 0.35
C PHE A 82 -18.67 -6.34 1.21
N ASN A 83 -19.94 -6.75 1.30
CA ASN A 83 -20.40 -7.88 2.10
C ASN A 83 -20.56 -9.14 1.24
N ARG A 84 -19.62 -9.35 0.31
CA ARG A 84 -19.60 -10.56 -0.50
C ARG A 84 -19.20 -11.74 0.37
N ASN A 85 -19.92 -12.86 0.21
CA ASN A 85 -19.61 -14.09 0.92
C ASN A 85 -18.14 -14.47 0.64
N ARG A 86 -17.38 -15.01 1.62
CA ARG A 86 -15.97 -15.41 1.41
C ARG A 86 -15.75 -16.38 0.24
N GLU A 87 -16.81 -17.00 -0.28
CA GLU A 87 -16.79 -17.84 -1.48
C GLU A 87 -16.77 -17.06 -2.79
N SER A 88 -17.33 -15.84 -2.80
CA SER A 88 -17.05 -14.86 -3.85
C SER A 88 -15.65 -14.31 -3.59
N GLY A 89 -14.80 -14.29 -4.62
CA GLY A 89 -13.40 -13.90 -4.50
C GLY A 89 -13.17 -12.50 -3.92
N PRO A 90 -11.90 -12.13 -3.69
CA PRO A 90 -11.54 -10.86 -3.07
C PRO A 90 -11.95 -9.69 -3.95
N LEU A 91 -12.33 -8.57 -3.34
CA LEU A 91 -12.75 -7.35 -4.04
C LEU A 91 -11.65 -6.83 -4.99
N LEU A 92 -10.39 -7.06 -4.62
CA LEU A 92 -9.24 -6.76 -5.46
C LEU A 92 -9.37 -7.37 -6.87
N LEU A 93 -9.93 -8.57 -6.99
CA LEU A 93 -10.13 -9.23 -8.28
C LEU A 93 -11.16 -8.48 -9.14
N ASP A 94 -12.28 -8.05 -8.56
CA ASP A 94 -13.30 -7.29 -9.30
C ASP A 94 -12.78 -5.92 -9.76
N VAL A 95 -11.96 -5.26 -8.92
CA VAL A 95 -11.31 -4.00 -9.27
C VAL A 95 -10.33 -4.19 -10.42
N LEU A 96 -9.52 -5.25 -10.38
CA LEU A 96 -8.58 -5.60 -11.45
C LEU A 96 -9.31 -5.99 -12.75
N GLU A 97 -10.38 -6.77 -12.68
CA GLU A 97 -11.22 -7.09 -13.84
C GLU A 97 -11.86 -5.83 -14.43
N GLY A 98 -12.30 -4.88 -13.59
CA GLY A 98 -12.77 -3.58 -14.02
C GLY A 98 -11.67 -2.83 -14.78
N TYR A 99 -10.47 -2.76 -14.22
CA TYR A 99 -9.32 -2.09 -14.85
C TYR A 99 -8.95 -2.73 -16.21
N LEU A 100 -8.82 -4.05 -16.26
CA LEU A 100 -8.48 -4.80 -17.48
C LEU A 100 -9.54 -4.67 -18.57
N LYS A 101 -10.83 -4.54 -18.21
CA LYS A 101 -11.90 -4.30 -19.19
C LYS A 101 -11.85 -2.92 -19.83
N TYR A 102 -11.14 -1.95 -19.24
CA TYR A 102 -10.89 -0.63 -19.83
C TYR A 102 -9.68 -0.60 -20.76
N GLU A 103 -8.89 -1.68 -20.85
CA GLU A 103 -7.84 -1.86 -21.86
C GLU A 103 -8.40 -2.57 -23.12
N VAL A 104 -9.32 -1.92 -23.84
CA VAL A 104 -9.71 -2.28 -25.23
C VAL A 104 -9.89 -1.04 -26.08
#